data_AF-A0AA96QJQ1-F1
#
_entry.id   AF-A0AA96QJQ1-F1
#
_cell.length_a   1.000
_cell.length_b   1.000
_cell.length_c   1.000
_cell.angle_alpha   90.00
_cell.angle_beta   90.00
_cell.angle_gamma   90.00
#
_symmetry.space_group_name_H-M   'P 1'
#
loop_
_entity.id
_entity.type
_entity.pdbx_description
1 polymer ?
#
loop_
_entity_poly.entity_id
_entity_poly.type
_entity_poly.pdbx_seq_one_letter_code
_entity_poly.pdbx_strand_id
1 'polypeptide(L)' 'MTQPEEHSPSMPVETEQHRDVDAVTGDQLTTGQRYWQEHEIVRRSPDEIRRGEAAAYVRRCS' A
#
# COMPACT_ATOMS: atom_id res chain seq x y z
N MET A 1 -32.09 -33.85 22.49
CA MET A 1 -31.73 -32.50 22.02
C MET A 1 -30.35 -32.20 22.58
N THR A 2 -29.30 -32.29 21.76
CA THR A 2 -27.92 -32.07 22.20
C THR A 2 -27.26 -31.16 21.17
N GLN A 3 -26.85 -29.96 21.59
CA GLN A 3 -26.14 -28.98 20.78
C GLN A 3 -24.75 -29.53 20.38
N PRO A 4 -24.24 -29.27 19.18
CA PRO A 4 -22.82 -29.46 18.89
C PRO A 4 -22.03 -28.26 19.42
N GLU A 5 -20.99 -28.52 20.22
CA GLU A 5 -20.03 -27.52 20.68
C GLU A 5 -19.21 -27.01 19.47
N GLU A 6 -19.43 -25.76 19.05
CA GLU A 6 -18.59 -25.11 18.04
C GLU A 6 -17.32 -24.55 18.69
N HIS A 7 -16.27 -25.36 18.72
CA HIS A 7 -14.92 -24.90 19.02
C HIS A 7 -14.40 -24.05 17.85
N SER A 8 -14.51 -22.72 17.96
CA SER A 8 -13.85 -21.80 17.03
C SER A 8 -12.33 -21.88 17.23
N PRO A 9 -11.51 -22.22 16.22
CA PRO A 9 -10.07 -22.17 16.35
C PRO A 9 -9.62 -20.71 16.47
N SER A 10 -8.98 -20.36 17.59
CA SER A 10 -8.29 -19.08 17.75
C SER A 10 -7.09 -19.03 16.81
N MET A 11 -7.19 -18.28 15.71
CA MET A 11 -6.06 -18.02 14.82
C MET A 11 -5.05 -17.13 15.56
N PRO A 12 -3.76 -17.49 15.62
CA PRO A 12 -2.74 -16.56 16.11
C PRO A 12 -2.65 -15.38 15.13
N VAL A 13 -2.95 -14.18 15.60
CA VAL A 13 -2.70 -12.96 14.83
C VAL A 13 -1.19 -12.72 14.82
N GLU A 14 -0.52 -13.19 13.77
CA GLU A 14 0.85 -12.80 13.49
C GLU A 14 0.85 -11.29 13.28
N THR A 15 1.38 -10.57 14.26
CA THR A 15 1.55 -9.12 14.19
C THR A 15 2.57 -8.86 13.10
N GLU A 16 2.14 -8.34 11.95
CA GLU A 16 3.02 -7.88 10.88
C GLU A 16 4.02 -6.89 11.50
N GLN A 17 5.24 -7.37 11.72
CA GLN A 17 6.36 -6.52 12.06
C GLN A 17 6.65 -5.68 10.84
N HIS A 18 6.23 -4.41 10.88
CA HIS A 18 6.72 -3.36 9.98
C HIS A 18 8.25 -3.42 10.02
N ARG A 19 8.87 -4.10 9.04
CA ARG A 19 10.32 -4.10 8.90
C ARG A 19 10.72 -2.69 8.49
N ASP A 20 11.59 -2.10 9.32
CA ASP A 20 12.32 -0.88 9.04
C ASP A 20 12.72 -0.81 7.56
N VAL A 21 12.41 0.34 6.94
CA VAL A 21 12.83 0.68 5.59
C VAL A 21 14.33 0.88 5.62
N ASP A 22 15.07 -0.23 5.48
CA ASP A 22 16.52 -0.20 5.34
C ASP A 22 16.90 0.80 4.25
N ALA A 23 17.73 1.77 4.64
CA ALA A 23 18.33 2.74 3.75
C ALA A 23 19.04 1.98 2.61
N VAL A 24 18.46 2.02 1.41
CA VAL A 24 19.03 1.37 0.23
C VAL A 24 20.39 1.99 -0.09
N THR A 25 21.44 1.23 0.20
CA THR A 25 22.79 1.46 -0.30
C THR A 25 22.80 1.25 -1.82
N GLY A 26 22.57 2.34 -2.55
CA GLY A 26 23.16 2.71 -3.85
C GLY A 26 23.08 1.82 -5.11
N ASP A 27 22.92 0.50 -5.06
CA ASP A 27 23.17 -0.32 -6.27
C ASP A 27 22.10 -1.37 -6.62
N GLN A 28 21.19 -1.74 -5.71
CA GLN A 28 20.10 -2.68 -6.02
C GLN A 28 18.75 -2.16 -5.57
N LEU A 29 18.25 -1.16 -6.30
CA LEU A 29 16.84 -0.81 -6.25
C LEU A 29 16.04 -1.93 -6.91
N THR A 30 15.15 -2.55 -6.14
CA THR A 30 14.16 -3.50 -6.66
C THR A 30 13.31 -2.84 -7.74
N THR A 31 12.71 -3.63 -8.64
CA THR A 31 11.85 -3.14 -9.74
C THR A 31 10.75 -2.19 -9.24
N GLY A 32 10.19 -2.46 -8.05
CA GLY A 32 9.20 -1.58 -7.42
C GLY A 32 9.76 -0.25 -6.94
N GLN A 33 11.01 -0.20 -6.47
CA GLN A 33 11.65 1.04 -6.05
C GLN A 33 12.02 1.93 -7.23
N ARG A 34 12.47 1.34 -8.36
CA ARG A 34 12.70 2.09 -9.60
C ARG A 34 11.43 2.74 -10.13
N TYR A 35 10.31 2.02 -10.06
CA TYR A 35 9.01 2.55 -10.46
C TYR A 35 8.69 3.87 -9.74
N TRP A 36 8.84 3.93 -8.41
CA TRP A 36 8.56 5.13 -7.63
C TRP A 36 9.64 6.23 -7.71
N GLN A 37 10.84 5.93 -8.22
CA GLN A 37 11.82 6.98 -8.53
C GLN A 37 11.50 7.70 -9.83
N GLU A 38 10.95 6.99 -10.82
CA GLU A 38 10.57 7.57 -12.11
C GLU A 38 9.16 8.14 -12.12
N HIS A 39 8.36 7.93 -11.08
CA HIS A 39 6.95 8.33 -11.02
C HIS A 39 6.61 9.07 -9.73
N GLU A 40 5.67 10.01 -9.80
CA GLU A 40 5.11 10.70 -8.65
C GLU A 40 3.59 10.55 -8.58
N ILE A 41 3.06 10.62 -7.35
CA ILE A 41 1.63 10.67 -7.10
C ILE A 41 1.17 12.12 -7.15
N VAL A 42 0.37 12.46 -8.15
CA VAL A 42 -0.26 13.77 -8.27
C VAL A 42 -1.62 13.74 -7.60
N ARG A 43 -1.84 14.66 -6.67
CA ARG A 43 -3.15 14.87 -6.04
C ARG A 43 -3.86 16.03 -6.71
N ARG A 44 -5.17 15.87 -6.94
CA ARG A 44 -6.03 16.91 -7.49
C ARG A 44 -6.61 17.78 -6.37
N SER A 45 -6.94 19.02 -6.71
CA SER A 45 -7.65 19.93 -5.81
C SER A 45 -9.09 19.46 -5.57
N PRO A 46 -9.73 19.87 -4.46
CA PRO A 46 -11.13 19.55 -4.20
C PRO A 46 -12.08 19.99 -5.33
N ASP A 47 -11.79 21.11 -5.99
CA ASP A 47 -12.62 21.63 -7.09
C ASP A 47 -12.51 20.78 -8.36
N GLU A 48 -11.33 20.23 -8.66
CA GLU A 48 -11.15 19.25 -9.73
C GLU A 48 -11.93 17.97 -9.46
N ILE A 49 -11.89 17.48 -8.22
CA ILE A 49 -12.62 16.27 -7.81
C ILE A 49 -14.13 16.49 -7.92
N ARG A 50 -14.64 17.65 -7.51
CA ARG A 50 -16.06 18.00 -7.65
C ARG A 50 -16.52 18.04 -9.11
N ARG A 51 -15.61 18.32 -10.06
CA ARG A 51 -15.89 18.26 -11.50
C ARG A 51 -15.86 16.83 -12.06
N GLY A 52 -15.57 15.82 -11.24
CA GLY A 52 -15.55 14.41 -11.61
C GLY A 52 -14.17 13.85 -11.92
N GLU A 53 -13.10 14.63 -11.72
CA GLU A 53 -11.73 14.15 -11.92
C GLU A 53 -11.33 13.15 -10.82
N ALA A 54 -10.42 12.23 -11.16
CA ALA A 54 -9.85 11.30 -10.20
C ALA A 54 -9.05 12.06 -9.11
N ALA A 55 -9.22 11.67 -7.84
CA ALA A 55 -8.60 12.35 -6.71
C ALA A 55 -7.06 12.32 -6.72
N ALA A 56 -6.49 11.24 -7.27
CA ALA A 56 -5.07 11.12 -7.49
C ALA A 56 -4.77 10.24 -8.71
N TYR A 57 -3.59 10.44 -9.29
CA TYR A 57 -3.06 9.60 -10.35
C TYR A 57 -1.53 9.56 -10.27
N VAL A 58 -0.93 8.54 -10.87
CA VAL A 58 0.53 8.41 -10.98
C VAL A 58 0.96 8.98 -12.32
N ARG A 59 1.98 9.84 -12.35
CA ARG A 59 2.61 10.30 -13.58
C ARG A 59 4.10 9.99 -13.57
N ARG A 60 4.69 9.84 -14.75
CA ARG A 60 6.14 9.70 -14.93
C ARG A 60 6.81 11.08 -14.93
N CYS A 61 7.94 11.21 -14.26
CA CYS A 61 8.68 12.47 -14.05
C CYS A 61 9.89 12.66 -14.99
N SER A 62 10.05 11.77 -15.98
CA SER A 62 11.19 11.74 -16.91
C SER A 62 11.34 13.00 -17.76
#